data_AF-A0A1X2I022-F1
#
_entry.id   AF-A0A1X2I022-F1
#
_cell.length_a   1.000
_cell.length_b   1.000
_cell.length_c   1.000
_cell.angle_alpha   90.00
_cell.angle_beta   90.00
_cell.angle_gamma   90.00
#
_symmetry.space_group_name_H-M   'P 1'
#
loop_
_entity.id
_entity.type
_entity.pdbx_description
1 polymer ?
#
loop_
_entity_poly.entity_id
_entity_poly.type
_entity_poly.pdbx_seq_one_letter_code
_entity_poly.pdbx_strand_id
1 'polypeptide(L)'
;MTAVKLKLYEILDTKDKLTLLFSCGFWASQKVCEGLPTFATSSVFDIDTDGSLYPCPSDLAHPCTFDLNNDFSIRLQHDALAYHLRYLHLSPKEYYVKRKPYNEGVMSKVCQHKKTLCNLLQLDVNRFTLDIVYIDYFPKATRESSGFQELKERLTFSEYKAIALIGSFEENKWILANRYIYLRSIDNLSTCDHQDNTDHVTVFNIY
;
A
#
# COMPACT_ATOMS: atom_id res chain seq x y z
N MET A 1 -12.91 -12.91 17.38
CA MET A 1 -13.57 -12.27 16.20
C MET A 1 -12.61 -11.89 15.07
N THR A 2 -11.30 -11.71 15.30
CA THR A 2 -10.26 -11.48 14.28
C THR A 2 -10.14 -12.61 13.25
N ALA A 3 -10.42 -13.86 13.66
CA ALA A 3 -10.33 -15.04 12.78
C ALA A 3 -11.31 -15.01 11.60
N VAL A 4 -12.52 -14.46 11.74
CA VAL A 4 -13.50 -14.40 10.64
C VAL A 4 -13.10 -13.35 9.60
N LYS A 5 -12.50 -12.25 10.07
CA LYS A 5 -12.13 -11.10 9.23
C LYS A 5 -11.02 -11.39 8.22
N LEU A 6 -10.13 -12.33 8.53
CA LEU A 6 -8.97 -12.67 7.69
C LEU A 6 -9.15 -13.95 6.87
N LYS A 7 -10.17 -14.78 7.17
CA LYS A 7 -10.53 -15.94 6.33
C LYS A 7 -10.86 -15.56 4.89
N LEU A 8 -11.29 -14.33 4.64
CA LEU A 8 -11.58 -13.87 3.28
C LEU A 8 -10.31 -13.82 2.43
N TYR A 9 -9.19 -13.34 2.97
CA TYR A 9 -7.89 -13.43 2.28
C TYR A 9 -7.44 -14.86 2.01
N GLU A 10 -7.99 -15.86 2.69
CA GLU A 10 -7.70 -17.28 2.43
C GLU A 10 -8.48 -17.83 1.23
N ILE A 11 -9.63 -17.22 0.88
CA ILE A 11 -10.51 -17.71 -0.20
C ILE A 11 -10.52 -16.82 -1.46
N LEU A 12 -10.07 -15.57 -1.35
CA LEU A 12 -9.99 -14.64 -2.48
C LEU A 12 -8.81 -14.99 -3.40
N ASP A 13 -8.98 -14.74 -4.69
CA ASP A 13 -7.87 -14.83 -5.65
C ASP A 13 -6.89 -13.65 -5.48
N THR A 14 -5.77 -13.69 -6.18
CA THR A 14 -4.72 -12.66 -6.11
C THR A 14 -5.23 -11.28 -6.52
N LYS A 15 -6.13 -11.22 -7.52
CA LYS A 15 -6.69 -9.97 -8.03
C LYS A 15 -7.63 -9.33 -7.00
N ASP A 16 -8.52 -10.11 -6.40
CA ASP A 16 -9.46 -9.64 -5.40
C ASP A 16 -8.74 -9.16 -4.12
N LYS A 17 -7.70 -9.89 -3.70
CA LYS A 17 -6.85 -9.49 -2.56
C LYS A 17 -6.17 -8.13 -2.79
N LEU A 18 -5.61 -7.92 -3.98
CA LEU A 18 -5.00 -6.64 -4.37
C LEU A 18 -6.06 -5.54 -4.45
N THR A 19 -7.21 -5.82 -5.07
CA THR A 19 -8.33 -4.88 -5.18
C THR A 19 -8.74 -4.41 -3.79
N LEU A 20 -8.94 -5.33 -2.85
CA LEU A 20 -9.27 -5.00 -1.46
C LEU A 20 -8.18 -4.17 -0.78
N LEU A 21 -6.91 -4.55 -0.91
CA LEU A 21 -5.80 -3.81 -0.32
C LEU A 21 -5.74 -2.36 -0.83
N PHE A 22 -5.83 -2.16 -2.13
CA PHE A 22 -5.82 -0.83 -2.74
C PHE A 22 -7.08 -0.02 -2.44
N SER A 23 -8.23 -0.68 -2.26
CA SER A 23 -9.48 -0.04 -1.80
C SER A 23 -9.35 0.49 -0.37
N CYS A 24 -8.68 -0.25 0.50
CA CYS A 24 -8.45 0.18 1.89
C CYS A 24 -7.33 1.23 2.02
N GLY A 25 -6.39 1.28 1.08
CA GLY A 25 -5.37 2.33 1.01
C GLY A 25 -5.90 3.66 0.49
N PHE A 26 -7.20 3.75 0.20
CA PHE A 26 -7.82 4.93 -0.36
C PHE A 26 -7.81 6.12 0.61
N TRP A 27 -7.55 7.29 0.03
CA TRP A 27 -7.27 8.56 0.69
C TRP A 27 -8.44 9.14 1.52
N ALA A 28 -9.66 8.63 1.34
CA ALA A 28 -10.83 9.14 2.05
C ALA A 28 -11.01 8.57 3.46
N SER A 29 -10.24 7.53 3.87
CA SER A 29 -10.23 7.14 5.29
C SER A 29 -9.65 8.29 6.11
N GLN A 30 -10.20 8.57 7.29
CA GLN A 30 -9.64 9.56 8.23
C GLN A 30 -8.76 8.91 9.30
N LYS A 31 -8.68 7.57 9.34
CA LYS A 31 -7.91 6.87 10.36
C LYS A 31 -6.43 6.89 10.01
N VAL A 32 -5.62 7.34 10.96
CA VAL A 32 -4.17 7.31 10.88
C VAL A 32 -3.74 5.88 11.18
N CYS A 33 -3.51 5.09 10.13
CA CYS A 33 -3.04 3.71 10.19
C CYS A 33 -4.13 2.74 10.68
N GLU A 34 -4.73 2.03 9.74
CA GLU A 34 -5.59 0.90 10.04
C GLU A 34 -4.71 -0.36 10.08
N GLY A 35 -4.98 -1.27 11.01
CA GLY A 35 -4.46 -2.63 10.90
C GLY A 35 -4.96 -3.28 9.60
N LEU A 36 -4.50 -4.50 9.31
CA LEU A 36 -4.83 -5.22 8.07
C LEU A 36 -6.23 -4.91 7.54
N PRO A 37 -6.38 -4.55 6.25
CA PRO A 37 -7.68 -4.36 5.64
C PRO A 37 -8.57 -5.57 5.89
N THR A 38 -9.78 -5.35 6.36
CA THR A 38 -10.77 -6.44 6.51
C THR A 38 -12.10 -5.95 5.99
N PHE A 39 -12.96 -6.82 5.47
CA PHE A 39 -14.32 -6.43 5.06
C PHE A 39 -15.19 -5.88 6.21
N ALA A 40 -14.72 -6.02 7.45
CA ALA A 40 -15.36 -5.46 8.64
C ALA A 40 -14.67 -4.19 9.15
N THR A 41 -13.77 -3.56 8.37
CA THR A 41 -13.38 -2.15 8.57
C THR A 41 -14.34 -1.29 7.77
N SER A 42 -14.92 -0.27 8.43
CA SER A 42 -15.92 0.65 7.87
C SER A 42 -15.34 1.63 6.82
N SER A 43 -14.22 1.27 6.20
CA SER A 43 -13.36 2.16 5.43
C SER A 43 -13.16 1.66 4.01
N VAL A 44 -13.80 0.55 3.61
CA VAL A 44 -13.85 0.12 2.21
C VAL A 44 -14.76 1.12 1.50
N PHE A 45 -14.15 2.04 0.75
CA PHE A 45 -14.90 2.92 -0.12
C PHE A 45 -15.38 2.12 -1.32
N ASP A 46 -16.66 2.28 -1.63
CA ASP A 46 -17.27 1.68 -2.81
C ASP A 46 -16.59 2.26 -4.05
N ILE A 47 -15.93 1.40 -4.82
CA ILE A 47 -15.25 1.80 -6.04
C ILE A 47 -16.27 2.00 -7.18
N ASP A 48 -17.52 1.54 -7.02
CA ASP A 48 -18.41 1.31 -8.18
C ASP A 48 -19.81 1.95 -8.13
N THR A 49 -20.20 2.70 -7.09
CA THR A 49 -21.60 3.14 -6.99
C THR A 49 -22.08 4.20 -7.98
N ASP A 50 -21.20 4.82 -8.78
CA ASP A 50 -21.62 5.95 -9.63
C ASP A 50 -21.07 5.90 -11.05
N GLY A 51 -21.04 4.71 -11.69
CA GLY A 51 -20.74 4.56 -13.13
C GLY A 51 -19.44 5.26 -13.59
N SER A 52 -18.55 5.54 -12.65
CA SER A 52 -17.48 6.52 -12.75
C SER A 52 -16.21 5.75 -12.99
N LEU A 53 -15.70 5.84 -14.22
CA LEU A 53 -14.30 6.08 -14.63
C LEU A 53 -13.14 5.31 -13.98
N TYR A 54 -13.37 4.42 -13.02
CA TYR A 54 -12.34 3.58 -12.45
C TYR A 54 -12.22 2.38 -13.36
N PRO A 55 -11.13 2.25 -14.14
CA PRO A 55 -10.88 0.98 -14.78
C PRO A 55 -10.80 -0.07 -13.68
N CYS A 56 -11.76 -0.98 -13.70
CA CYS A 56 -11.73 -2.17 -12.87
C CYS A 56 -10.41 -2.89 -13.20
N PRO A 57 -9.73 -3.54 -12.25
CA PRO A 57 -8.60 -4.42 -12.54
C PRO A 57 -8.87 -5.41 -13.69
N SER A 58 -10.16 -5.70 -13.97
CA SER A 58 -10.65 -6.49 -15.11
C SER A 58 -10.54 -5.80 -16.48
N ASP A 59 -10.64 -4.48 -16.53
CA ASP A 59 -10.80 -3.70 -17.77
C ASP A 59 -9.48 -3.21 -18.36
N LEU A 60 -8.36 -3.50 -17.69
CA LEU A 60 -7.07 -2.95 -18.06
C LEU A 60 -6.32 -3.96 -18.93
N ALA A 61 -6.29 -3.69 -20.23
CA ALA A 61 -5.25 -4.17 -21.15
C ALA A 61 -3.83 -3.68 -20.78
N HIS A 62 -3.68 -3.03 -19.62
CA HIS A 62 -2.44 -2.44 -19.16
C HIS A 62 -1.76 -3.35 -18.12
N PRO A 63 -0.43 -3.50 -18.19
CA PRO A 63 0.31 -4.27 -17.21
C PRO A 63 0.15 -3.68 -15.81
N CYS A 64 0.12 -4.56 -14.81
CA CYS A 64 0.05 -4.22 -13.39
C CYS A 64 1.42 -4.39 -12.73
N THR A 65 1.68 -3.67 -11.64
CA THR A 65 2.90 -3.84 -10.81
C THR A 65 2.94 -5.17 -10.08
N PHE A 66 1.91 -6.00 -10.17
CA PHE A 66 1.87 -7.33 -9.59
C PHE A 66 1.79 -8.40 -10.68
N ASP A 67 2.28 -9.60 -10.36
CA ASP A 67 1.99 -10.77 -11.17
C ASP A 67 0.69 -11.41 -10.67
N LEU A 68 -0.40 -11.18 -11.40
CA LEU A 68 -1.74 -11.67 -11.03
C LEU A 68 -1.85 -13.20 -11.11
N ASN A 69 -0.95 -13.86 -11.84
CA ASN A 69 -0.90 -15.33 -11.93
C ASN A 69 -0.03 -15.95 -10.85
N ASN A 70 0.62 -15.13 -10.03
CA ASN A 70 1.49 -15.56 -8.95
C ASN A 70 0.83 -15.29 -7.60
N ASP A 71 0.40 -16.37 -6.93
CA ASP A 71 -0.23 -16.30 -5.60
C ASP A 71 0.72 -15.79 -4.50
N PHE A 72 2.02 -15.68 -4.77
CA PHE A 72 2.99 -15.06 -3.88
C PHE A 72 3.02 -13.52 -3.98
N SER A 73 2.39 -12.93 -5.01
CA SER A 73 2.27 -11.47 -5.14
C SER A 73 1.55 -10.84 -3.95
N ILE A 74 0.51 -11.50 -3.43
CA ILE A 74 -0.13 -11.15 -2.17
C ILE A 74 -0.64 -12.40 -1.45
N ARG A 75 -0.13 -12.65 -0.24
CA ARG A 75 -0.50 -13.81 0.56
C ARG A 75 -0.67 -13.48 2.02
N LEU A 76 -1.76 -13.95 2.62
CA LEU A 76 -1.90 -13.92 4.08
C LEU A 76 -0.98 -14.98 4.69
N GLN A 77 -0.10 -14.55 5.59
CA GLN A 77 0.81 -15.41 6.33
C GLN A 77 0.63 -15.23 7.84
N HIS A 78 1.21 -16.16 8.59
CA HIS A 78 1.29 -16.12 10.04
C HIS A 78 2.75 -15.97 10.44
N ASP A 79 3.01 -15.16 11.46
CA ASP A 79 4.32 -15.10 12.08
C ASP A 79 4.53 -16.39 12.89
N ALA A 80 5.52 -17.18 12.50
CA ALA A 80 5.85 -18.44 13.17
C ALA A 80 6.35 -18.23 14.61
N LEU A 81 6.94 -17.06 14.90
CA LEU A 81 7.48 -16.72 16.22
C LEU A 81 6.40 -16.08 17.11
N ALA A 82 5.52 -15.29 16.50
CA ALA A 82 4.38 -14.70 17.17
C ALA A 82 3.09 -15.38 16.70
N TYR A 83 2.77 -16.55 17.28
CA TYR A 83 1.64 -17.46 16.99
C TYR A 83 0.24 -16.84 16.76
N HIS A 84 0.08 -15.54 16.98
CA HIS A 84 -1.18 -14.80 16.84
C HIS A 84 -1.11 -13.60 15.88
N LEU A 85 0.07 -13.24 15.38
CA LEU A 85 0.22 -12.16 14.41
C LEU A 85 0.08 -12.72 13.00
N ARG A 86 -0.87 -12.15 12.26
CA ARG A 86 -1.07 -12.41 10.83
C ARG A 86 -0.65 -11.16 10.08
N TYR A 87 -0.05 -11.34 8.91
CA TYR A 87 0.36 -10.25 8.04
C TYR A 87 0.05 -10.58 6.59
N LEU A 88 -0.11 -9.55 5.77
CA LEU A 88 -0.15 -9.68 4.32
C LEU A 88 1.28 -9.56 3.79
N HIS A 89 1.75 -10.64 3.19
CA HIS A 89 3.00 -10.68 2.46
C HIS A 89 2.76 -10.15 1.05
N LEU A 90 3.38 -9.03 0.69
CA LEU A 90 3.18 -8.33 -0.57
C LEU A 90 4.50 -8.26 -1.36
N SER A 91 4.49 -8.64 -2.63
CA SER A 91 5.67 -8.59 -3.51
C SER A 91 5.33 -7.83 -4.82
N PRO A 92 5.47 -6.49 -4.83
CA PRO A 92 5.30 -5.72 -6.05
C PRO A 92 6.55 -5.80 -6.94
N LYS A 93 6.40 -5.68 -8.25
CA LYS A 93 7.50 -5.62 -9.24
C LYS A 93 8.23 -4.29 -9.24
N GLU A 94 7.60 -3.23 -8.75
CA GLU A 94 8.22 -1.92 -8.57
C GLU A 94 7.62 -1.22 -7.37
N TYR A 95 8.41 -0.39 -6.71
CA TYR A 95 7.98 0.45 -5.62
C TYR A 95 8.86 1.69 -5.52
N TYR A 96 8.40 2.66 -4.74
CA TYR A 96 9.13 3.89 -4.50
C TYR A 96 9.43 4.03 -3.02
N VAL A 97 10.66 4.42 -2.70
CA VAL A 97 11.07 4.62 -1.32
C VAL A 97 11.32 6.09 -1.08
N LYS A 98 10.81 6.58 0.03
CA LYS A 98 11.25 7.84 0.61
C LYS A 98 12.03 7.50 1.87
N ARG A 99 13.35 7.67 1.81
CA ARG A 99 14.24 7.55 2.97
C ARG A 99 14.50 8.92 3.57
N LYS A 100 15.01 8.94 4.81
CA LYS A 100 15.47 10.18 5.44
C LYS A 100 16.64 10.81 4.65
N PRO A 101 16.77 12.15 4.65
CA PRO A 101 15.93 13.12 5.37
C PRO A 101 14.63 13.45 4.62
N TYR A 102 13.52 13.58 5.35
CA TYR A 102 12.22 14.00 4.81
C TYR A 102 12.11 15.52 4.76
N ASN A 103 11.41 16.06 3.74
CA ASN A 103 10.98 17.46 3.75
C ASN A 103 10.20 17.79 5.04
N GLU A 104 10.44 18.97 5.63
CA GLU A 104 9.99 19.37 6.98
C GLU A 104 8.49 19.12 7.25
N GLY A 105 7.63 19.37 6.25
CA GLY A 105 6.18 19.22 6.39
C GLY A 105 5.73 17.77 6.64
N VAL A 106 6.32 16.79 5.92
CA VAL A 106 6.03 15.36 6.11
C VAL A 106 6.63 14.86 7.42
N MET A 107 7.82 15.37 7.76
CA MET A 107 8.54 15.02 8.99
C MET A 107 7.71 15.32 10.24
N SER A 108 7.05 16.49 10.30
CA SER A 108 6.28 16.88 11.50
C SER A 108 5.21 15.84 11.87
N LYS A 109 4.46 15.33 10.88
CA LYS A 109 3.39 14.36 11.11
C LYS A 109 3.90 12.96 11.39
N VAL A 110 4.91 12.47 10.64
CA VAL A 110 5.49 11.14 10.91
C VAL A 110 6.13 11.13 12.30
N CYS A 111 6.87 12.17 12.67
CA CYS A 111 7.48 12.29 13.99
C CYS A 111 6.44 12.35 15.11
N GLN A 112 5.34 13.09 14.94
CA GLN A 112 4.22 13.11 15.90
C GLN A 112 3.65 11.70 16.15
N HIS A 113 3.58 10.86 15.12
CA HIS A 113 3.01 9.52 15.22
C HIS A 113 4.07 8.43 15.42
N LYS A 114 5.38 8.75 15.42
CA LYS A 114 6.47 7.76 15.45
C LYS A 114 6.29 6.80 16.62
N LYS A 115 6.05 7.32 17.83
CA LYS A 115 5.86 6.48 19.03
C LYS A 115 4.69 5.51 18.86
N THR A 116 3.54 5.99 18.36
CA THR A 116 2.37 5.15 18.11
C THR A 116 2.64 4.10 17.05
N LEU A 117 3.29 4.47 15.93
CA LEU A 117 3.62 3.55 14.84
C LEU A 117 4.59 2.47 15.28
N CYS A 118 5.65 2.85 15.99
CA CYS A 118 6.59 1.91 16.58
C CYS A 118 5.88 0.97 17.57
N ASN A 119 4.98 1.47 18.41
CA ASN A 119 4.21 0.61 19.31
C ASN A 119 3.31 -0.38 18.55
N LEU A 120 2.62 0.06 17.48
CA LEU A 120 1.77 -0.80 16.66
C LEU A 120 2.56 -1.90 15.97
N LEU A 121 3.75 -1.57 15.44
CA LEU A 121 4.64 -2.51 14.77
C LEU A 121 5.58 -3.27 15.73
N GLN A 122 5.47 -3.01 17.03
CA GLN A 122 6.36 -3.56 18.07
C GLN A 122 7.85 -3.32 17.76
N LEU A 123 8.17 -2.08 17.37
CA LEU A 123 9.50 -1.59 17.05
C LEU A 123 10.03 -0.72 18.19
N ASP A 124 11.35 -0.74 18.40
CA ASP A 124 12.03 0.18 19.32
C ASP A 124 12.07 1.61 18.74
N VAL A 125 11.34 2.52 19.39
CA VAL A 125 11.24 3.94 19.03
C VAL A 125 12.60 4.61 18.86
N ASN A 126 13.62 4.20 19.64
CA ASN A 126 14.92 4.86 19.67
C ASN A 126 15.89 4.31 18.62
N ARG A 127 15.73 3.04 18.23
CA ARG A 127 16.65 2.38 17.29
C ARG A 127 16.24 2.57 15.83
N PHE A 128 14.94 2.56 15.54
CA PHE A 128 14.50 2.48 14.16
C PHE A 128 14.26 3.83 13.49
N THR A 129 14.61 3.88 12.21
CA THR A 129 14.12 4.85 11.26
C THR A 129 12.85 4.29 10.61
N LEU A 130 11.79 5.10 10.61
CA LEU A 130 10.63 4.79 9.80
C LEU A 130 10.92 5.23 8.37
N ASP A 131 10.66 4.33 7.42
CA ASP A 131 10.68 4.55 5.98
C ASP A 131 9.26 4.63 5.44
N ILE A 132 9.08 5.34 4.33
CA ILE A 132 7.81 5.39 3.60
C ILE A 132 8.01 4.69 2.26
N VAL A 133 7.14 3.74 1.96
CA VAL A 133 7.11 3.03 0.68
C VAL A 133 5.82 3.35 -0.03
N TYR A 134 5.89 3.75 -1.29
CA TYR A 134 4.73 3.89 -2.16
C TYR A 134 4.71 2.76 -3.17
N ILE A 135 3.54 2.16 -3.33
CA ILE A 135 3.33 1.09 -4.31
C ILE A 135 2.17 1.52 -5.19
N ASP A 136 2.50 1.86 -6.42
CA ASP A 136 1.52 2.15 -7.45
C ASP A 136 0.96 0.84 -8.00
N TYR A 137 -0.33 0.82 -8.35
CA TYR A 137 -0.95 -0.32 -9.02
C TYR A 137 -0.47 -0.46 -10.48
N PHE A 138 -0.18 0.69 -11.11
CA PHE A 138 0.28 0.79 -12.48
C PHE A 138 1.79 1.01 -12.54
N PRO A 139 2.51 0.23 -13.35
CA PRO A 139 3.94 0.37 -13.43
C PRO A 139 4.34 1.71 -14.04
N LYS A 140 5.56 2.16 -13.76
CA LYS A 140 6.10 3.44 -14.21
C LYS A 140 5.99 3.59 -15.72
N ALA A 141 6.39 2.55 -16.45
CA ALA A 141 6.33 2.51 -17.91
C ALA A 141 4.89 2.73 -18.43
N THR A 142 3.88 2.14 -17.78
CA THR A 142 2.48 2.38 -18.11
C THR A 142 2.10 3.82 -17.82
N ARG A 143 2.46 4.35 -16.65
CA ARG A 143 2.13 5.73 -16.25
C ARG A 143 2.78 6.81 -17.12
N GLU A 144 3.92 6.51 -17.72
CA GLU A 144 4.65 7.42 -18.61
C GLU A 144 4.25 7.26 -20.08
N SER A 145 3.48 6.22 -20.42
CA SER A 145 3.01 6.01 -21.78
C SER A 145 1.95 7.05 -22.20
N SER A 146 1.94 7.42 -23.48
CA SER A 146 0.99 8.39 -24.05
C SER A 146 -0.46 7.94 -23.90
N GLY A 147 -0.75 6.64 -24.03
CA GLY A 147 -2.10 6.10 -23.84
C GLY A 147 -2.61 6.24 -22.40
N PHE A 148 -1.72 6.34 -21.42
CA PHE A 148 -2.10 6.59 -20.04
C PHE A 148 -2.35 8.07 -19.75
N GLN A 149 -1.87 8.99 -20.61
CA GLN A 149 -2.11 10.43 -20.45
C GLN A 149 -3.62 10.77 -20.52
N GLU A 150 -4.35 10.14 -21.43
CA GLU A 150 -5.83 10.27 -21.50
C GLU A 150 -6.49 9.74 -20.22
N LEU A 151 -5.96 8.66 -19.65
CA LEU A 151 -6.41 8.12 -18.36
C LEU A 151 -6.10 9.11 -17.22
N LYS A 152 -4.92 9.76 -17.23
CA LYS A 152 -4.54 10.80 -16.25
C LYS A 152 -5.43 12.04 -16.32
N GLU A 153 -5.92 12.39 -17.50
CA GLU A 153 -6.81 13.53 -17.68
C GLU A 153 -8.23 13.23 -17.20
N ARG A 154 -8.64 11.95 -17.28
CA ARG A 154 -9.95 11.48 -16.78
C ARG A 154 -9.93 11.18 -15.29
N LEU A 155 -8.80 10.68 -14.77
CA LEU A 155 -8.63 10.40 -13.36
C LEU A 155 -8.21 11.68 -12.64
N THR A 156 -8.96 12.12 -11.64
CA THR A 156 -8.45 13.21 -10.78
C THR A 156 -7.16 12.74 -10.09
N PHE A 157 -6.22 13.64 -9.76
CA PHE A 157 -4.94 13.28 -9.13
C PHE A 157 -5.11 12.45 -7.83
N SER A 158 -6.27 12.56 -7.19
CA SER A 158 -6.73 11.76 -6.05
C SER A 158 -6.97 10.27 -6.37
N GLU A 159 -7.12 9.91 -7.63
CA GLU A 159 -7.64 8.60 -8.08
C GLU A 159 -6.56 7.63 -8.56
N TYR A 160 -5.29 8.03 -8.57
CA TYR A 160 -4.21 7.06 -8.82
C TYR A 160 -4.26 5.95 -7.76
N LYS A 161 -4.48 4.71 -8.19
CA LYS A 161 -4.48 3.53 -7.32
C LYS A 161 -3.05 3.30 -6.81
N ALA A 162 -2.74 3.91 -5.67
CA ALA A 162 -1.45 3.79 -4.99
C ALA A 162 -1.71 3.63 -3.50
N ILE A 163 -0.94 2.75 -2.87
CA ILE A 163 -0.91 2.62 -1.42
C ILE A 163 0.40 3.19 -0.88
N ALA A 164 0.34 3.73 0.33
CA ALA A 164 1.51 4.12 1.10
C ALA A 164 1.67 3.15 2.27
N LEU A 165 2.90 2.72 2.52
CA LEU A 165 3.28 1.91 3.66
C LEU A 165 4.25 2.72 4.51
N ILE A 166 4.15 2.58 5.83
CA ILE A 166 5.13 3.14 6.77
C ILE A 166 5.64 2.02 7.63
N GLY A 167 6.95 1.94 7.81
CA GLY A 167 7.54 0.79 8.46
C GLY A 167 9.05 0.80 8.53
N SER A 168 9.62 -0.38 8.66
CA SER A 168 11.06 -0.63 8.71
C SER A 168 11.43 -1.72 7.71
N PHE A 169 12.43 -1.44 6.88
CA PHE A 169 13.04 -2.47 6.01
C PHE A 169 13.77 -3.54 6.83
N GLU A 170 14.48 -3.15 7.88
CA GLU A 170 15.31 -4.05 8.70
C GLU A 170 14.47 -5.15 9.35
N GLU A 171 13.32 -4.78 9.90
CA GLU A 171 12.40 -5.71 10.56
C GLU A 171 11.35 -6.28 9.61
N ASN A 172 11.29 -5.74 8.38
CA ASN A 172 10.23 -5.97 7.40
C ASN A 172 8.83 -5.91 8.04
N LYS A 173 8.52 -4.82 8.74
CA LYS A 173 7.21 -4.59 9.36
C LYS A 173 6.63 -3.30 8.83
N TRP A 174 5.45 -3.39 8.25
CA TRP A 174 4.79 -2.30 7.55
C TRP A 174 3.35 -2.17 8.03
N ILE A 175 2.85 -0.94 8.04
CA ILE A 175 1.43 -0.65 8.22
C ILE A 175 0.93 0.18 7.05
N LEU A 176 -0.32 -0.05 6.67
CA LEU A 176 -0.98 0.73 5.62
C LEU A 176 -1.17 2.16 6.12
N ALA A 177 -0.51 3.09 5.43
CA ALA A 177 -0.52 4.50 5.78
C ALA A 177 -1.62 5.22 5.01
N ASN A 178 -2.34 6.08 5.73
CA ASN A 178 -3.37 6.89 5.14
C ASN A 178 -2.78 7.94 4.20
N ARG A 179 -3.13 7.83 2.91
CA ARG A 179 -2.65 8.70 1.85
C ARG A 179 -2.86 10.19 2.19
N TYR A 180 -3.98 10.60 2.79
CA TYR A 180 -4.31 12.02 3.03
C TYR A 180 -3.28 12.74 3.93
N ILE A 181 -2.68 12.02 4.88
CA ILE A 181 -1.69 12.58 5.79
C ILE A 181 -0.42 12.97 5.03
N TYR A 182 -0.10 12.21 3.99
CA TYR A 182 1.16 12.24 3.25
C TYR A 182 1.03 12.75 1.79
N LEU A 183 -0.21 12.97 1.31
CA LEU A 183 -0.59 13.27 -0.07
C LEU A 183 -0.15 14.64 -0.57
N ARG A 184 -0.01 15.65 0.32
CA ARG A 184 0.63 16.92 -0.07
C ARG A 184 2.07 16.76 -0.57
N SER A 185 2.63 15.54 -0.56
CA SER A 185 3.96 15.23 -1.07
C SER A 185 4.01 14.23 -2.25
N ILE A 186 2.88 13.69 -2.71
CA ILE A 186 2.86 12.78 -3.89
C ILE A 186 3.12 13.55 -5.19
N ASP A 187 2.89 14.86 -5.21
CA ASP A 187 3.36 15.75 -6.29
C ASP A 187 4.88 15.62 -6.55
N ASN A 188 5.61 15.01 -5.60
CA ASN A 188 7.03 14.72 -5.70
C ASN A 188 7.34 13.21 -5.60
N LEU A 189 6.62 12.33 -6.33
CA LEU A 189 7.17 10.99 -6.66
C LEU A 189 8.57 11.11 -7.28
N SER A 190 8.86 12.23 -7.95
CA SER A 190 10.19 12.65 -8.42
C SER A 190 11.27 12.71 -7.32
N THR A 191 10.88 12.85 -6.05
CA THR A 191 11.79 12.85 -4.89
C THR A 191 11.88 11.49 -4.20
N CYS A 192 11.14 10.49 -4.66
CA CYS A 192 11.22 9.14 -4.15
C CYS A 192 12.17 8.32 -5.03
N ASP A 193 12.97 7.47 -4.40
CA ASP A 193 13.85 6.56 -5.09
C ASP A 193 13.01 5.41 -5.67
N HIS A 194 12.90 5.37 -6.99
CA HIS A 194 12.28 4.25 -7.69
C HIS A 194 13.13 2.99 -7.54
N GLN A 195 12.49 1.86 -7.23
CA GLN A 195 13.11 0.56 -7.09
C GLN A 195 12.41 -0.43 -8.03
N ASP A 196 13.19 -1.09 -8.88
CA ASP A 196 12.77 -2.26 -9.64
C ASP A 196 12.93 -3.50 -8.73
N ASN A 197 11.92 -4.35 -8.71
CA ASN A 197 11.83 -5.56 -7.90
C ASN A 197 11.25 -6.71 -8.72
N THR A 198 11.57 -6.76 -10.01
CA THR A 198 11.19 -7.84 -10.94
C THR A 198 11.74 -9.21 -10.54
N ASP A 199 12.78 -9.27 -9.73
CA ASP A 199 13.33 -10.50 -9.14
C ASP A 199 12.59 -10.97 -7.88
N HIS A 200 11.59 -10.21 -7.42
CA HIS A 200 10.79 -10.48 -6.24
C HIS A 200 11.60 -10.64 -4.93
N VAL A 201 12.81 -10.07 -4.86
CA VAL A 201 13.68 -10.17 -3.67
C VAL A 201 13.11 -9.37 -2.50
N THR A 202 12.54 -8.20 -2.77
CA THR A 202 11.93 -7.36 -1.74
C THR A 202 10.46 -7.72 -1.57
N VAL A 203 10.05 -7.86 -0.32
CA VAL A 203 8.68 -8.18 0.08
C VAL A 203 8.31 -7.33 1.28
N PHE A 204 7.04 -7.00 1.41
CA PHE A 204 6.51 -6.16 2.48
C PHE A 204 5.52 -6.96 3.32
N ASN A 205 5.83 -7.20 4.59
CA ASN A 205 4.88 -7.81 5.53
C ASN A 205 4.06 -6.70 6.21
N ILE A 206 2.81 -6.59 5.80
CA ILE A 206 1.86 -5.58 6.29
C ILE A 206 1.08 -6.18 7.47
N TYR A 207 1.12 -5.51 8.62
CA TYR A 207 0.47 -5.93 9.88
C TYR A 207 -0.77 -5.06 10.19
#